data_AF-A0A562K2J5-F1
#
_entry.id   AF-A0A562K2J5-F1
#
_cell.length_a   1.000
_cell.length_b   1.000
_cell.length_c   1.000
_cell.angle_alpha   90.00
_cell.angle_beta   90.00
_cell.angle_gamma   90.00
#
_symmetry.space_group_name_H-M   'P 1'
#
loop_
_entity.id
_entity.type
_entity.pdbx_description
1 polymer ?
#
loop_
_entity_poly.entity_id
_entity_poly.type
_entity_poly.pdbx_seq_one_letter_code
_entity_poly.pdbx_strand_id
1 'polypeptide(L)'
;MDDRAGCALLIRLLQNIGVSGAQHGDIYGAFTVQEEVGLRGASVVSNAVVPEFALALDTTPTSDTFDVLMTGTRTLGNGPCIKIADKSLIAHPLVTQHLEKVAVEGNIPYQQEVFMGIGTDAGAIHMTNKGVTTALSPSHPATHIHLSK
;
A
#
# COMPACT_ATOMS: atom_id res chain seq x y z
N MET A 1 -6.84 -1.37 13.46
CA MET A 1 -6.83 -2.48 12.48
C MET A 1 -5.88 -2.08 11.38
N ASP A 2 -6.09 -0.86 10.90
CA ASP A 2 -5.04 0.08 10.52
C ASP A 2 -3.92 0.21 11.59
N ASP A 3 -2.64 -0.01 11.26
CA ASP A 3 -2.15 -0.84 10.13
C ASP A 3 -1.52 -2.15 10.64
N ARG A 4 -2.11 -2.72 11.70
CA ARG A 4 -1.71 -4.04 12.20
C ARG A 4 -1.94 -5.14 11.16
N ALA A 5 -2.90 -4.95 10.25
CA ALA A 5 -3.14 -5.87 9.14
C ALA A 5 -1.98 -5.85 8.13
N GLY A 6 -1.53 -4.67 7.68
CA GLY A 6 -0.34 -4.53 6.83
C GLY A 6 0.91 -5.05 7.52
N CYS A 7 1.07 -4.79 8.82
CA CYS A 7 2.18 -5.34 9.60
C CYS A 7 2.20 -6.88 9.59
N ALA A 8 1.06 -7.53 9.82
CA ALA A 8 0.97 -8.99 9.82
C ALA A 8 1.27 -9.58 8.44
N LEU A 9 0.81 -8.91 7.37
CA LEU A 9 1.09 -9.30 5.98
C LEU A 9 2.59 -9.17 5.67
N LEU A 10 3.24 -8.09 6.10
CA LEU A 10 4.68 -7.90 5.91
C LEU A 10 5.50 -8.97 6.64
N ILE A 11 5.15 -9.29 7.89
CA ILE A 11 5.80 -10.35 8.65
C ILE A 11 5.66 -11.69 7.92
N ARG A 12 4.45 -12.00 7.43
CA ARG A 12 4.20 -13.25 6.70
C ARG A 12 4.97 -13.31 5.39
N LEU A 13 5.08 -12.19 4.67
CA LEU A 13 5.87 -12.08 3.45
C LEU A 13 7.35 -12.38 3.72
N LEU A 14 7.94 -11.74 4.73
CA LEU A 14 9.35 -11.94 5.09
C LEU A 14 9.63 -13.38 5.52
N GLN A 15 8.71 -14.00 6.29
CA GLN A 15 8.81 -15.42 6.65
C GLN A 15 8.80 -16.33 5.41
N ASN A 16 7.93 -16.07 4.45
CA ASN A 16 7.81 -16.89 3.24
C ASN A 16 9.01 -16.71 2.30
N ILE A 17 9.55 -15.50 2.18
CA ILE A 17 10.76 -15.22 1.39
C ILE A 17 11.94 -16.01 1.94
N GLY A 18 12.13 -16.03 3.27
CA GLY A 18 13.20 -16.81 3.89
C GLY A 18 13.11 -18.32 3.65
N VAL A 19 11.93 -18.83 3.26
CA VAL A 19 11.68 -20.26 3.03
C VAL A 19 11.67 -20.62 1.54
N SER A 20 11.35 -19.68 0.65
CA SER A 20 11.15 -19.96 -0.79
C SER A 20 12.44 -20.29 -1.54
N GLY A 21 13.59 -19.86 -1.04
CA GLY A 21 14.88 -19.99 -1.73
C GLY A 21 14.98 -19.20 -3.04
N ALA A 22 14.02 -18.31 -3.30
CA ALA A 22 14.00 -17.47 -4.48
C ALA A 22 15.18 -16.48 -4.45
N GLN A 23 15.82 -16.27 -5.60
CA GLN A 23 16.80 -15.20 -5.72
C GLN A 23 16.10 -13.85 -5.67
N HIS A 24 16.55 -12.98 -4.78
CA HIS A 24 16.06 -11.63 -4.62
C HIS A 24 17.23 -10.69 -4.30
N GLY A 25 17.05 -9.39 -4.52
CA GLY A 25 17.97 -8.36 -4.04
C GLY A 25 17.82 -8.12 -2.53
N ASP A 26 18.32 -7.00 -2.03
CA ASP A 26 18.10 -6.65 -0.62
C ASP A 26 16.62 -6.32 -0.37
N ILE A 27 16.02 -6.98 0.62
CA ILE A 27 14.62 -6.77 1.01
C ILE A 27 14.57 -6.15 2.39
N TYR A 28 13.94 -4.98 2.46
CA TYR A 28 13.75 -4.23 3.70
C TYR A 28 12.27 -4.22 4.06
N GLY A 29 11.92 -4.79 5.22
CA GLY A 29 10.62 -4.59 5.83
C GLY A 29 10.67 -3.43 6.80
N ALA A 30 9.84 -2.42 6.60
CA ALA A 30 9.75 -1.25 7.48
C ALA A 30 8.35 -1.15 8.09
N PHE A 31 8.31 -0.96 9.41
CA PHE A 31 7.09 -0.61 10.14
C PHE A 31 7.21 0.85 10.51
N THR A 32 6.60 1.71 9.70
CA THR A 32 6.66 3.16 9.86
C THR A 32 5.72 3.60 10.98
N VAL A 33 6.03 4.75 11.58
CA VAL A 33 5.19 5.42 12.56
C VAL A 33 4.95 6.85 12.09
N GLN A 34 3.93 7.50 12.65
CA GLN A 34 3.61 8.90 12.35
C GLN A 34 3.22 9.15 10.88
N GLU A 35 2.51 8.19 10.26
CA GLU A 35 1.85 8.36 8.96
C GLU A 35 0.86 9.56 9.05
N GLU A 36 -0.07 9.47 9.99
CA GLU A 36 -1.17 10.43 10.21
C GLU A 36 -0.75 11.86 10.62
N VAL A 37 0.52 12.05 10.96
CA VAL A 37 1.07 13.38 11.31
C VAL A 37 2.15 13.86 10.34
N GLY A 38 2.16 13.28 9.14
CA GLY A 38 2.92 13.77 7.99
C GLY A 38 4.00 12.82 7.47
N LEU A 39 3.74 11.49 7.47
CA LEU A 39 4.56 10.49 6.77
C LEU A 39 6.05 10.48 7.16
N ARG A 40 6.35 10.88 8.40
CA ARG A 40 7.73 11.12 8.85
C ARG A 40 8.54 9.83 8.91
N GLY A 41 7.91 8.75 9.35
CA GLY A 41 8.53 7.43 9.38
C GLY A 41 8.97 6.98 7.99
N ALA A 42 8.06 7.07 7.02
CA ALA A 42 8.35 6.74 5.63
C ALA A 42 9.48 7.61 5.04
N SER A 43 9.45 8.92 5.30
CA SER A 43 10.51 9.84 4.85
C SER A 43 11.88 9.47 5.41
N VAL A 44 11.97 9.11 6.69
CA VAL A 44 13.25 8.71 7.30
C VAL A 44 13.75 7.38 6.71
N VAL A 45 12.87 6.40 6.59
CA VAL A 45 13.21 5.06 6.06
C VAL A 45 13.67 5.15 4.60
N SER A 46 12.95 5.88 3.75
CA SER A 46 13.29 5.99 2.33
C SER A 46 14.64 6.68 2.11
N ASN A 47 14.98 7.67 2.92
CA ASN A 47 16.29 8.34 2.87
C ASN A 47 17.43 7.45 3.41
N ALA A 48 17.16 6.60 4.39
CA ALA A 48 18.16 5.71 4.97
C ALA A 48 18.46 4.50 4.08
N VAL A 49 17.43 3.88 3.51
CA VAL A 49 17.55 2.65 2.71
C VAL A 49 17.83 2.93 1.23
N VAL A 50 17.39 4.08 0.71
CA VAL A 50 17.54 4.47 -0.71
C VAL A 50 17.04 3.36 -1.65
N PRO A 51 15.77 2.91 -1.52
CA PRO A 51 15.27 1.81 -2.31
C PRO A 51 15.11 2.18 -3.80
N GLU A 52 15.34 1.21 -4.69
CA GLU A 52 15.03 1.35 -6.13
C GLU A 52 13.53 1.18 -6.39
N PHE A 53 12.90 0.30 -5.59
CA PHE A 53 11.48 -0.03 -5.65
C PHE A 53 10.91 -0.13 -4.24
N ALA A 54 9.69 0.35 -4.04
CA ALA A 54 9.00 0.27 -2.76
C ALA A 54 7.51 -0.09 -2.93
N LEU A 55 7.02 -0.94 -2.02
CA LEU A 55 5.59 -1.16 -1.84
C LEU A 55 5.21 -0.68 -0.44
N ALA A 56 4.34 0.31 -0.37
CA ALA A 56 3.71 0.68 0.89
C ALA A 56 2.48 -0.20 1.09
N LEU A 57 2.38 -0.87 2.23
CA LEU A 57 1.17 -1.62 2.62
C LEU A 57 0.32 -0.68 3.46
N ASP A 58 -0.98 -0.60 3.16
CA ASP A 58 -1.89 0.24 3.93
C ASP A 58 -3.33 -0.28 3.80
N THR A 59 -4.22 0.21 4.65
CA THR A 59 -5.66 -0.05 4.57
C THR A 59 -6.38 1.11 3.88
N THR A 60 -7.55 0.84 3.29
CA THR A 60 -8.34 1.89 2.63
C THR A 60 -9.78 1.86 3.14
N PRO A 61 -10.42 3.02 3.36
CA PRO A 61 -11.81 3.03 3.76
C PRO A 61 -12.66 2.47 2.62
N THR A 62 -13.66 1.67 2.98
CA THR A 62 -14.63 1.17 2.00
C THR A 62 -15.59 2.29 1.55
N SER A 63 -16.04 2.20 0.29
CA SER A 63 -16.97 3.15 -0.32
C SER A 63 -18.43 2.93 0.11
N ASP A 64 -18.72 1.99 1.00
CA ASP A 64 -20.08 1.72 1.53
C ASP A 64 -20.56 2.76 2.57
N THR A 65 -19.83 3.87 2.72
CA THR A 65 -20.15 4.98 3.61
C THR A 65 -20.60 6.21 2.80
N PHE A 66 -21.50 7.02 3.38
CA PHE A 66 -22.10 8.20 2.73
C PHE A 66 -21.14 9.41 2.57
N ASP A 67 -19.83 9.18 2.59
CA ASP A 67 -18.84 10.26 2.50
C ASP A 67 -18.66 10.72 1.05
N VAL A 68 -18.67 12.04 0.84
CA VAL A 68 -18.53 12.71 -0.46
C VAL A 68 -17.19 12.43 -1.14
N LEU A 69 -16.18 12.00 -0.39
CA LEU A 69 -14.86 11.65 -0.91
C LEU A 69 -14.80 10.23 -1.51
N MET A 70 -15.87 9.42 -1.35
CA MET A 70 -15.90 8.04 -1.83
C MET A 70 -16.25 7.99 -3.32
N THR A 71 -15.37 7.35 -4.09
CA THR A 71 -15.48 7.23 -5.56
C THR A 71 -16.28 6.00 -6.00
N GLY A 72 -16.83 5.21 -5.07
CA GLY A 72 -17.54 3.96 -5.37
C GLY A 72 -16.65 2.80 -5.84
N THR A 73 -15.33 2.96 -5.79
CA THR A 73 -14.36 2.00 -6.35
C THR A 73 -13.96 0.86 -5.40
N ARG A 74 -14.28 0.93 -4.11
CA ARG A 74 -13.82 -0.03 -3.09
C ARG A 74 -14.99 -0.62 -2.31
N THR A 75 -15.18 -1.93 -2.42
CA THR A 75 -16.25 -2.65 -1.71
C THR A 75 -15.67 -3.78 -0.87
N LEU A 76 -16.20 -3.96 0.34
CA LEU A 76 -15.81 -5.06 1.22
C LEU A 76 -16.08 -6.42 0.57
N GLY A 77 -15.13 -7.35 0.70
CA GLY A 77 -15.27 -8.74 0.21
C GLY A 77 -14.91 -8.97 -1.27
N ASN A 78 -14.66 -7.92 -2.05
CA ASN A 78 -14.30 -8.03 -3.48
C ASN A 78 -12.80 -8.17 -3.73
N GLY A 79 -12.05 -8.62 -2.72
CA GLY A 79 -10.60 -8.72 -2.77
C GLY A 79 -9.90 -7.39 -2.48
N PRO A 80 -8.56 -7.40 -2.45
CA PRO A 80 -7.81 -6.23 -2.03
C PRO A 80 -7.64 -5.21 -3.18
N CYS A 81 -7.35 -3.98 -2.80
CA CYS A 81 -7.40 -2.81 -3.69
C CYS A 81 -6.00 -2.38 -4.15
N ILE A 82 -5.74 -2.46 -5.46
CA ILE A 82 -4.53 -1.90 -6.07
C ILE A 82 -4.72 -0.39 -6.22
N LYS A 83 -3.92 0.41 -5.51
CA LYS A 83 -4.03 1.87 -5.59
C LYS A 83 -3.48 2.40 -6.90
N ILE A 84 -4.32 3.14 -7.61
CA ILE A 84 -3.98 3.85 -8.84
C ILE A 84 -3.57 5.29 -8.50
N ALA A 85 -4.34 5.95 -7.62
CA ALA A 85 -4.03 7.31 -7.20
C ALA A 85 -4.60 7.66 -5.81
N ASP A 86 -3.90 8.54 -5.11
CA ASP A 86 -4.38 9.26 -3.93
C ASP A 86 -3.94 10.73 -3.96
N LYS A 87 -4.15 11.48 -2.87
CA LYS A 87 -3.81 12.91 -2.80
C LYS A 87 -2.32 13.21 -2.99
N SER A 88 -1.46 12.21 -2.74
CA SER A 88 -0.01 12.32 -2.68
C SER A 88 0.72 11.52 -3.75
N LEU A 89 0.07 10.54 -4.39
CA LEU A 89 0.70 9.61 -5.34
C LEU A 89 -0.20 9.34 -6.54
N ILE A 90 0.40 9.32 -7.73
CA ILE A 90 -0.13 8.58 -8.88
C ILE A 90 0.81 7.37 -9.08
N ALA A 91 0.28 6.16 -8.93
CA ALA A 91 1.09 4.95 -9.00
C ALA A 91 1.65 4.73 -10.40
N HIS A 92 2.87 4.20 -10.49
CA HIS A 92 3.51 3.96 -11.78
C HIS A 92 2.78 2.83 -12.54
N PRO A 93 2.35 3.03 -13.82
CA PRO A 93 1.53 2.06 -14.54
C PRO A 93 2.12 0.65 -14.67
N LEU A 94 3.45 0.55 -14.84
CA LEU A 94 4.11 -0.75 -14.89
C LEU A 94 3.97 -1.55 -13.60
N VAL A 95 3.88 -0.88 -12.46
CA VAL A 95 3.73 -1.55 -11.15
C VAL A 95 2.30 -2.01 -10.97
N THR A 96 1.32 -1.15 -11.27
CA THR A 96 -0.09 -1.52 -11.15
C THR A 96 -0.43 -2.67 -12.10
N GLN A 97 0.01 -2.61 -13.35
CA GLN A 97 -0.16 -3.71 -14.32
C GLN A 97 0.51 -5.00 -13.88
N HIS A 98 1.68 -4.92 -13.24
CA HIS A 98 2.35 -6.09 -12.69
C HIS A 98 1.54 -6.73 -11.55
N LEU A 99 1.04 -5.91 -10.62
CA LEU A 99 0.18 -6.38 -9.52
C LEU A 99 -1.12 -7.01 -10.03
N GLU A 100 -1.76 -6.38 -11.02
CA GLU A 100 -2.96 -6.89 -11.69
C GLU A 100 -2.68 -8.24 -12.35
N LYS A 101 -1.56 -8.35 -13.07
CA LYS A 101 -1.13 -9.61 -13.70
C LYS A 101 -0.93 -10.71 -12.66
N VAL A 102 -0.23 -10.42 -11.56
CA VAL A 102 -0.01 -11.40 -10.47
C VAL A 102 -1.34 -11.82 -9.85
N ALA A 103 -2.29 -10.89 -9.65
CA ALA A 103 -3.61 -11.21 -9.14
C ALA A 103 -4.40 -12.12 -10.09
N VAL A 104 -4.38 -11.83 -11.40
CA VAL A 104 -5.01 -12.67 -12.43
C VAL A 104 -4.40 -14.07 -12.47
N GLU A 105 -3.06 -14.17 -12.51
CA GLU A 105 -2.35 -15.45 -12.52
C GLU A 105 -2.61 -16.28 -11.25
N GLY A 106 -2.78 -15.61 -10.11
CA GLY A 106 -3.11 -16.21 -8.82
C GLY A 106 -4.60 -16.53 -8.61
N ASN A 107 -5.49 -16.18 -9.56
CA ASN A 107 -6.94 -16.19 -9.38
C ASN A 107 -7.41 -15.43 -8.12
N ILE A 108 -6.73 -14.33 -7.80
CA ILE A 108 -7.03 -13.46 -6.67
C ILE A 108 -7.95 -12.35 -7.19
N PRO A 109 -9.21 -12.24 -6.70
CA PRO A 109 -10.05 -11.09 -7.04
C PRO A 109 -9.38 -9.82 -6.54
N TYR A 110 -9.44 -8.73 -7.30
CA TYR A 110 -8.85 -7.46 -6.92
C TYR A 110 -9.72 -6.29 -7.41
N GLN A 111 -9.48 -5.12 -6.84
CA GLN A 111 -10.17 -3.88 -7.17
C GLN A 111 -9.14 -2.81 -7.48
N GLN A 112 -9.46 -1.85 -8.35
CA GLN A 112 -8.63 -0.66 -8.51
C GLN A 112 -9.14 0.44 -7.60
N GLU A 113 -8.23 1.12 -6.90
CA GLU A 113 -8.56 2.19 -5.96
C GLU A 113 -8.09 3.55 -6.48
N VAL A 114 -9.02 4.51 -6.51
CA VAL A 114 -8.72 5.94 -6.63
C VAL A 114 -9.38 6.65 -5.45
N PHE A 115 -8.56 7.23 -4.56
CA PHE A 115 -9.07 7.93 -3.38
C PHE A 115 -8.25 9.16 -3.02
N MET A 116 -8.78 10.33 -3.36
CA MET A 116 -8.10 11.62 -3.15
C MET A 116 -8.29 12.20 -1.74
N GLY A 117 -8.97 11.47 -0.84
CA GLY A 117 -9.26 11.92 0.52
C GLY A 117 -8.05 11.82 1.47
N ILE A 118 -7.09 10.94 1.18
CA ILE A 118 -5.93 10.67 2.01
C ILE A 118 -4.65 10.71 1.16
N GLY A 119 -3.51 10.93 1.80
CA GLY A 119 -2.19 10.64 1.24
C GLY A 119 -1.55 9.54 2.07
N THR A 120 -0.75 8.69 1.47
CA THR A 120 -0.19 7.50 2.14
C THR A 120 1.33 7.59 2.21
N ASP A 121 1.97 6.68 2.95
CA ASP A 121 3.43 6.58 3.02
C ASP A 121 4.11 6.47 1.63
N ALA A 122 3.40 5.92 0.64
CA ALA A 122 3.88 5.88 -0.74
C ALA A 122 4.11 7.30 -1.33
N GLY A 123 3.31 8.27 -0.90
CA GLY A 123 3.46 9.69 -1.22
C GLY A 123 4.78 10.28 -0.75
N ALA A 124 5.29 9.88 0.41
CA ALA A 124 6.60 10.32 0.88
C ALA A 124 7.75 9.56 0.19
N ILE A 125 7.59 8.24 0.02
CA ILE A 125 8.65 7.38 -0.51
C ILE A 125 8.96 7.72 -1.98
N HIS A 126 7.93 7.88 -2.82
CA HIS A 126 8.15 8.09 -4.27
C HIS A 126 8.91 9.37 -4.61
N MET A 127 8.82 10.40 -3.76
CA MET A 127 9.52 11.68 -3.93
C MET A 127 10.98 11.64 -3.45
N THR A 128 11.42 10.54 -2.84
CA THR A 128 12.76 10.45 -2.26
C THR A 128 13.82 10.21 -3.35
N ASN A 129 15.03 10.75 -3.16
CA ASN A 129 16.18 10.61 -4.06
C ASN A 129 15.90 11.08 -5.50
N LYS A 130 16.08 10.20 -6.49
CA LYS A 130 15.81 10.48 -7.91
C LYS A 130 14.38 10.06 -8.32
N GLY A 131 13.52 9.80 -7.35
CA GLY A 131 12.24 9.14 -7.53
C GLY A 131 12.36 7.64 -7.25
N VAL A 132 11.55 7.13 -6.33
CA VAL A 132 11.43 5.70 -6.04
C VAL A 132 10.19 5.18 -6.73
N THR A 133 10.32 4.11 -7.51
CA THR A 133 9.15 3.46 -8.12
C THR A 133 8.33 2.84 -6.99
N THR A 134 7.22 3.50 -6.66
CA THR A 134 6.42 3.17 -5.48
C THR A 134 4.98 2.88 -5.88
N ALA A 135 4.41 1.83 -5.31
CA ALA A 135 2.97 1.60 -5.35
C ALA A 135 2.44 1.32 -3.93
N LEU A 136 1.14 1.54 -3.75
CA LEU A 136 0.47 0.95 -2.60
C LEU A 136 0.06 -0.48 -2.95
N SER A 137 0.43 -1.40 -2.09
CA SER A 137 0.06 -2.81 -2.15
C SER A 137 -1.43 -2.99 -1.87
N PRO A 138 -2.01 -4.16 -2.20
CA PRO A 138 -3.45 -4.36 -2.16
C PRO A 138 -4.03 -4.04 -0.78
N SER A 139 -4.71 -2.90 -0.67
CA SER A 139 -5.28 -2.43 0.59
C SER A 139 -6.55 -3.21 0.90
N HIS A 140 -6.75 -3.60 2.15
CA HIS A 140 -7.99 -4.30 2.52
C HIS A 140 -9.05 -3.25 2.84
N PRO A 141 -10.21 -3.25 2.16
CA PRO A 141 -11.31 -2.37 2.54
C PRO A 141 -11.67 -2.63 3.99
N ALA A 142 -11.70 -1.56 4.80
CA ALA A 142 -12.02 -1.62 6.21
C ALA A 142 -13.09 -0.59 6.56
N THR A 143 -14.03 -0.99 7.42
CA THR A 143 -14.98 -0.06 8.06
C THR A 143 -14.33 0.53 9.31
N HIS A 144 -14.69 1.78 9.64
CA HIS A 144 -14.23 2.47 10.86
C HIS A 144 -12.71 2.63 11.01
N ILE A 145 -12.03 2.99 9.93
CA ILE A 145 -10.63 3.42 9.99
C ILE A 145 -10.55 4.74 10.79
N HIS A 146 -9.54 4.88 11.65
CA HIS A 146 -9.31 6.03 12.55
C HIS A 146 -10.31 6.28 13.69
N LEU A 147 -11.31 5.43 13.91
CA LEU A 147 -12.16 5.53 15.10
C LEU A 147 -11.48 4.89 16.32
N SER A 148 -11.31 5.66 17.39
CA SER A 148 -11.02 5.09 18.71
C SER A 148 -12.20 4.23 19.13
N LYS A 149 -11.92 3.01 19.62
CA LYS A 149 -12.92 2.18 20.30
C LYS A 149 -13.64 2.94 21.41
#